data_AF-A0A957SFZ5-F1
#
_entry.id   AF-A0A957SFZ5-F1
#
_cell.length_a   1.000
_cell.length_b   1.000
_cell.length_c   1.000
_cell.angle_alpha   90.00
_cell.angle_beta   90.00
_cell.angle_gamma   90.00
#
_symmetry.space_group_name_H-M   'P 1'
#
loop_
_entity.id
_entity.type
_entity.pdbx_description
1 polymer ?
#
loop_
_entity_poly.entity_id
_entity_poly.type
_entity_poly.pdbx_seq_one_letter_code
_entity_poly.pdbx_strand_id
1 'polypeptide(L)'
;GTWVLSGYSSLFQEGYGDPVNPQNNSYQLDGWGMPANVNYKYFGGTSMSNPIAAGAATVVRDFYQKAYGHNASAALTKATLINSAVDLLDENNDGANDNDYPIPNVHEGWGRINLAGATAGNAQFVDEASGIGTGGSATYQYSVNTAGSALKVSLVWSDSASTETAAANLVNDLDLVVTAPNGTTVYRGNVFSGGWTQTGGSADRVNNVENVYVQAAATGTWTVQVSGFNVPSGPQPFALVVNGAFGSGNATATPTNTPVPPTATNTPVPPTATATNTPVGPTATNTPVPPTATPTNTPVPPTATPTPATLTMHVGDLDNVSTVSRNRWNAVVQITVHDDNHSPVANVSVSGSWSNGTNGSGSCTTNSSGQCTINKNRLRNNISSVTFTMTSVTLAGYTYSAGANHDPDGDSNGTVINVQQP
;
A
#
# COMPACT_ATOMS: atom_id res chain seq x y z
N GLY A 1 -10.91 2.32 -1.24
CA GLY A 1 -12.15 1.83 -0.62
C GLY A 1 -11.80 0.58 0.15
N THR A 2 -12.08 0.51 1.45
CA THR A 2 -11.74 -0.67 2.23
C THR A 2 -12.71 -1.82 1.98
N TRP A 3 -12.15 -2.92 1.51
CA TRP A 3 -12.85 -4.16 1.21
C TRP A 3 -13.55 -4.72 2.45
N VAL A 4 -14.76 -5.22 2.21
CA VAL A 4 -15.68 -5.76 3.18
C VAL A 4 -15.11 -7.08 3.71
N LEU A 5 -15.10 -7.21 5.04
CA LEU A 5 -14.86 -8.49 5.70
C LEU A 5 -15.90 -9.50 5.26
N SER A 6 -15.47 -10.55 4.57
CA SER A 6 -16.36 -11.62 4.13
C SER A 6 -16.86 -12.41 5.35
N GLY A 7 -18.14 -12.28 5.67
CA GLY A 7 -18.86 -13.32 6.38
C GLY A 7 -19.29 -14.34 5.34
N TYR A 8 -18.65 -15.51 5.31
CA TYR A 8 -18.97 -16.59 4.37
C TYR A 8 -20.50 -16.78 4.28
N SER A 9 -21.05 -16.49 3.09
CA SER A 9 -22.42 -16.81 2.72
C SER A 9 -22.30 -17.89 1.66
N SER A 10 -22.64 -19.13 1.99
CA SER A 10 -22.70 -20.22 1.02
C SER A 10 -23.67 -19.82 -0.10
N LEU A 11 -23.13 -19.39 -1.23
CA LEU A 11 -23.86 -19.15 -2.46
C LEU A 11 -24.28 -20.52 -3.00
N PHE A 12 -25.42 -21.01 -2.52
CA PHE A 12 -26.16 -22.01 -3.27
C PHE A 12 -26.75 -21.30 -4.49
N GLN A 13 -26.19 -21.56 -5.68
CA GLN A 13 -26.88 -21.36 -6.94
C GLN A 13 -28.09 -22.31 -6.97
N GLU A 14 -29.30 -21.79 -7.20
CA GLU A 14 -30.30 -22.32 -8.16
C GLU A 14 -31.72 -21.79 -7.88
N GLY A 15 -32.38 -21.38 -8.97
CA GLY A 15 -33.83 -21.50 -9.17
C GLY A 15 -34.74 -20.62 -8.30
N TYR A 16 -35.20 -19.49 -8.87
CA TYR A 16 -36.48 -18.87 -8.50
C TYR A 16 -37.64 -19.83 -8.82
N GLY A 17 -37.80 -20.90 -8.03
CA GLY A 17 -38.97 -21.76 -8.04
C GLY A 17 -39.80 -21.43 -6.82
N ASP A 18 -41.06 -21.06 -7.03
CA ASP A 18 -42.01 -20.60 -6.00
C ASP A 18 -42.80 -21.80 -5.44
N PRO A 19 -42.40 -22.41 -4.31
CA PRO A 19 -43.27 -23.34 -3.63
C PRO A 19 -44.31 -22.57 -2.81
N VAL A 20 -45.56 -22.92 -3.07
CA VAL A 20 -46.68 -22.56 -2.20
C VAL A 20 -46.41 -23.11 -0.79
N ASN A 21 -46.52 -22.29 0.25
CA ASN A 21 -46.31 -22.74 1.62
C ASN A 21 -47.36 -23.82 1.97
N PRO A 22 -46.96 -25.05 2.35
CA PRO A 22 -47.88 -26.18 2.52
C PRO A 22 -48.73 -26.07 3.80
N GLN A 23 -48.39 -25.14 4.70
CA GLN A 23 -49.16 -24.88 5.92
C GLN A 23 -50.31 -23.89 5.68
N ASN A 24 -50.22 -23.01 4.68
CA ASN A 24 -51.22 -21.97 4.44
C ASN A 24 -51.58 -21.71 2.96
N ASN A 25 -51.06 -22.51 2.04
CA ASN A 25 -51.28 -22.43 0.61
C ASN A 25 -51.03 -21.04 -0.02
N SER A 26 -50.16 -20.22 0.58
CA SER A 26 -49.79 -18.90 0.03
C SER A 26 -48.49 -18.97 -0.78
N TYR A 27 -48.46 -18.30 -1.93
CA TYR A 27 -47.25 -18.06 -2.72
C TYR A 27 -46.21 -17.27 -1.91
N GLN A 28 -44.94 -17.61 -2.05
CA GLN A 28 -43.87 -16.93 -1.32
C GLN A 28 -42.81 -16.41 -2.29
N LEU A 29 -43.00 -15.16 -2.69
CA LEU A 29 -42.24 -14.49 -3.75
C LEU A 29 -40.76 -14.16 -3.38
N ASP A 30 -40.37 -14.26 -2.10
CA ASP A 30 -39.04 -13.84 -1.61
C ASP A 30 -38.31 -14.93 -0.79
N GLY A 31 -36.99 -15.05 -0.91
CA GLY A 31 -36.12 -15.94 -0.10
C GLY A 31 -35.87 -17.33 -0.71
N TRP A 32 -35.06 -18.16 -0.04
CA TRP A 32 -34.67 -19.50 -0.54
C TRP A 32 -35.54 -20.61 0.05
N GLY A 33 -36.07 -21.47 -0.82
CA GLY A 33 -36.77 -22.70 -0.44
C GLY A 33 -37.99 -22.51 0.46
N MET A 34 -38.36 -23.59 1.16
CA MET A 34 -39.43 -23.56 2.16
C MET A 34 -38.98 -22.82 3.43
N PRO A 35 -39.87 -22.02 4.07
CA PRO A 35 -39.54 -21.38 5.34
C PRO A 35 -39.20 -22.43 6.41
N ALA A 36 -38.28 -22.10 7.31
CA ALA A 36 -37.88 -22.98 8.41
C ALA A 36 -39.07 -23.25 9.36
N ASN A 37 -39.91 -22.24 9.60
CA ASN A 37 -41.21 -22.33 10.27
C ASN A 37 -42.00 -21.00 10.05
N VAL A 38 -43.13 -20.83 10.76
CA VAL A 38 -44.00 -19.64 10.65
C VAL A 38 -43.32 -18.30 10.97
N ASN A 39 -42.22 -18.31 11.73
CA ASN A 39 -41.51 -17.11 12.17
C ASN A 39 -40.19 -16.87 11.41
N TYR A 40 -39.66 -17.86 10.68
CA TYR A 40 -38.31 -17.81 10.12
C TYR A 40 -38.24 -18.35 8.69
N LYS A 41 -37.51 -17.64 7.83
CA LYS A 41 -37.26 -18.02 6.43
C LYS A 41 -35.77 -17.84 6.07
N TYR A 42 -35.29 -18.62 5.11
CA TYR A 42 -33.92 -18.55 4.63
C TYR A 42 -33.73 -17.44 3.59
N PHE A 43 -32.66 -16.68 3.75
CA PHE A 43 -32.18 -15.65 2.82
C PHE A 43 -30.67 -15.82 2.63
N GLY A 44 -30.12 -15.28 1.55
CA GLY A 44 -28.69 -15.37 1.23
C GLY A 44 -28.22 -14.16 0.45
N GLY A 45 -26.91 -13.89 0.51
CA GLY A 45 -26.27 -12.74 -0.13
C GLY A 45 -25.53 -11.85 0.87
N THR A 46 -24.80 -10.85 0.35
CA THR A 46 -24.03 -9.90 1.17
C THR A 46 -24.89 -9.11 2.15
N SER A 47 -26.18 -8.93 1.86
CA SER A 47 -27.19 -8.39 2.77
C SER A 47 -27.36 -9.19 4.06
N MET A 48 -27.08 -10.51 4.05
CA MET A 48 -27.11 -11.38 5.23
C MET A 48 -25.75 -11.45 5.91
N SER A 49 -24.65 -11.39 5.14
CA SER A 49 -23.29 -11.31 5.70
C SER A 49 -23.05 -10.01 6.47
N ASN A 50 -23.55 -8.88 5.98
CA ASN A 50 -23.34 -7.56 6.58
C ASN A 50 -23.86 -7.44 8.05
N PRO A 51 -25.11 -7.81 8.39
CA PRO A 51 -25.57 -7.77 9.77
C PRO A 51 -24.83 -8.76 10.69
N ILE A 52 -24.32 -9.88 10.16
CA ILE A 52 -23.47 -10.80 10.94
C ILE A 52 -22.14 -10.11 11.29
N ALA A 53 -21.51 -9.44 10.32
CA ALA A 53 -20.30 -8.65 10.56
C ALA A 53 -20.54 -7.48 11.54
N ALA A 54 -21.70 -6.82 11.47
CA ALA A 54 -22.09 -5.77 12.43
C ALA A 54 -22.25 -6.32 13.85
N GLY A 55 -22.85 -7.51 14.00
CA GLY A 55 -22.91 -8.23 15.27
C GLY A 55 -21.52 -8.57 15.82
N ALA A 56 -20.63 -9.07 14.98
CA ALA A 56 -19.24 -9.35 15.35
C ALA A 56 -18.49 -8.10 15.82
N ALA A 57 -18.63 -6.97 15.10
CA ALA A 57 -18.06 -5.69 15.50
C ALA A 57 -18.58 -5.22 16.87
N THR A 58 -19.87 -5.45 17.15
CA THR A 58 -20.46 -5.13 18.46
C THR A 58 -19.83 -5.95 19.58
N VAL A 59 -19.63 -7.26 19.36
CA VAL A 59 -18.97 -8.14 20.33
C VAL A 59 -17.51 -7.73 20.56
N VAL A 60 -16.77 -7.34 19.52
CA VAL A 60 -15.38 -6.84 19.68
C VAL A 60 -15.35 -5.56 20.52
N ARG A 61 -16.24 -4.61 20.29
CA ARG A 61 -16.31 -3.38 21.11
C ARG A 61 -16.65 -3.69 22.57
N ASP A 62 -17.61 -4.59 22.80
CA ASP A 62 -17.97 -5.05 24.15
C ASP A 62 -16.81 -5.78 24.84
N PHE A 63 -16.05 -6.60 24.10
CA PHE A 63 -14.83 -7.24 24.59
C PHE A 63 -13.81 -6.20 25.08
N TYR A 64 -13.49 -5.18 24.28
CA TYR A 64 -12.56 -4.13 24.72
C TYR A 64 -13.06 -3.38 25.96
N GLN A 65 -14.36 -3.08 26.00
CA GLN A 65 -14.97 -2.39 27.14
C GLN A 65 -14.91 -3.24 28.42
N LYS A 66 -15.20 -4.55 28.34
CA LYS A 66 -15.26 -5.44 29.50
C LYS A 66 -13.89 -5.93 29.96
N ALA A 67 -13.00 -6.28 29.03
CA ALA A 67 -11.69 -6.83 29.34
C ALA A 67 -10.67 -5.75 29.71
N TYR A 68 -10.78 -4.56 29.12
CA TYR A 68 -9.78 -3.49 29.27
C TYR A 68 -10.35 -2.14 29.76
N GLY A 69 -11.67 -2.01 29.93
CA GLY A 69 -12.29 -0.71 30.25
C GLY A 69 -12.15 0.30 29.11
N HIS A 70 -11.85 -0.16 27.88
CA HIS A 70 -11.46 0.70 26.77
C HIS A 70 -12.60 0.86 25.76
N ASN A 71 -12.93 2.11 25.41
CA ASN A 71 -13.90 2.40 24.36
C ASN A 71 -13.23 2.34 23.00
N ALA A 72 -13.17 1.14 22.42
CA ALA A 72 -12.50 0.90 21.15
C ALA A 72 -13.01 1.80 20.02
N SER A 73 -12.07 2.42 19.29
CA SER A 73 -12.35 3.16 18.07
C SER A 73 -12.86 2.24 16.95
N ALA A 74 -13.44 2.84 15.90
CA ALA A 74 -13.82 2.11 14.71
C ALA A 74 -12.60 1.45 14.03
N ALA A 75 -11.45 2.14 14.03
CA ALA A 75 -10.19 1.63 13.52
C ALA A 75 -9.71 0.41 14.30
N LEU A 76 -9.71 0.46 15.64
CA LEU A 76 -9.31 -0.68 16.48
C LEU A 76 -10.25 -1.88 16.29
N THR A 77 -11.56 -1.64 16.25
CA THR A 77 -12.56 -2.69 16.02
C THR A 77 -12.29 -3.40 14.68
N LYS A 78 -12.04 -2.62 13.61
CA LYS A 78 -11.74 -3.14 12.28
C LYS A 78 -10.39 -3.86 12.22
N ALA A 79 -9.34 -3.29 12.82
CA ALA A 79 -8.02 -3.90 12.90
C ALA A 79 -8.08 -5.27 13.58
N THR A 80 -8.86 -5.38 14.67
CA THR A 80 -9.03 -6.64 15.42
C THR A 80 -9.69 -7.72 14.56
N LEU A 81 -10.79 -7.37 13.88
CA LEU A 81 -11.49 -8.30 13.03
C LEU A 81 -10.62 -8.77 11.86
N ILE A 82 -9.88 -7.86 11.20
CA ILE A 82 -8.93 -8.17 10.12
C ILE A 82 -7.80 -9.07 10.63
N ASN A 83 -7.16 -8.70 11.74
CA ASN A 83 -6.00 -9.42 12.27
C ASN A 83 -6.36 -10.86 12.66
N SER A 84 -7.57 -11.05 13.20
CA SER A 84 -8.09 -12.38 13.54
C SER A 84 -8.59 -13.21 12.35
N ALA A 85 -8.84 -12.58 11.21
CA ALA A 85 -9.48 -13.21 10.07
C ALA A 85 -8.68 -14.42 9.55
N VAL A 86 -9.44 -15.37 9.00
CA VAL A 86 -8.95 -16.66 8.51
C VAL A 86 -9.09 -16.69 7.00
N ASP A 87 -7.98 -16.95 6.32
CA ASP A 87 -7.89 -17.25 4.89
C ASP A 87 -8.84 -18.42 4.55
N LEU A 88 -9.70 -18.23 3.56
CA LEU A 88 -10.57 -19.29 3.05
C LEU A 88 -9.73 -20.29 2.23
N LEU A 89 -10.28 -21.50 2.06
CA LEU A 89 -9.65 -22.52 1.22
C LEU A 89 -10.34 -22.64 -0.15
N ASP A 90 -11.54 -22.10 -0.28
CA ASP A 90 -12.39 -22.12 -1.47
C ASP A 90 -12.97 -20.70 -1.64
N GLU A 91 -12.08 -19.72 -1.75
CA GLU A 91 -12.38 -18.29 -1.83
C GLU A 91 -13.00 -17.91 -3.18
N ASN A 92 -12.60 -18.59 -4.25
CA ASN A 92 -13.13 -18.39 -5.60
C ASN A 92 -14.47 -19.14 -5.84
N ASN A 93 -14.91 -19.97 -4.89
CA ASN A 93 -16.14 -20.76 -4.92
C ASN A 93 -16.20 -21.69 -6.15
N ASP A 94 -15.09 -22.34 -6.48
CA ASP A 94 -15.00 -23.34 -7.55
C ASP A 94 -15.25 -24.78 -7.07
N GLY A 95 -15.38 -24.97 -5.75
CA GLY A 95 -15.65 -26.25 -5.11
C GLY A 95 -14.42 -27.06 -4.76
N ALA A 96 -13.22 -26.49 -4.91
CA ALA A 96 -11.96 -27.03 -4.41
C ALA A 96 -11.51 -26.27 -3.16
N ASN A 97 -11.02 -27.01 -2.15
CA ASN A 97 -10.41 -26.41 -0.96
C ASN A 97 -8.88 -26.32 -1.13
N ASP A 98 -8.41 -25.54 -2.10
CA ASP A 98 -7.00 -25.46 -2.50
C ASP A 98 -6.32 -24.12 -2.17
N ASN A 99 -7.07 -23.08 -1.81
CA ASN A 99 -6.55 -21.74 -1.55
C ASN A 99 -5.72 -21.22 -2.74
N ASP A 100 -6.30 -21.27 -3.94
CA ASP A 100 -5.66 -20.89 -5.21
C ASP A 100 -5.30 -19.38 -5.26
N TYR A 101 -6.07 -18.55 -4.57
CA TYR A 101 -5.91 -17.09 -4.44
C TYR A 101 -5.83 -16.66 -2.97
N PRO A 102 -4.73 -16.93 -2.25
CA PRO A 102 -4.63 -16.61 -0.83
C PRO A 102 -4.68 -15.09 -0.56
N ILE A 103 -5.03 -14.73 0.68
CA ILE A 103 -5.09 -13.32 1.09
C ILE A 103 -3.79 -12.52 0.84
N PRO A 104 -3.89 -11.21 0.58
CA PRO A 104 -5.10 -10.49 0.23
C PRO A 104 -5.55 -10.79 -1.21
N ASN A 105 -6.85 -10.91 -1.41
CA ASN A 105 -7.44 -11.09 -2.74
C ASN A 105 -8.79 -10.38 -2.87
N VAL A 106 -9.33 -10.31 -4.08
CA VAL A 106 -10.60 -9.64 -4.38
C VAL A 106 -11.85 -10.48 -4.04
N HIS A 107 -11.68 -11.78 -3.77
CA HIS A 107 -12.77 -12.70 -3.46
C HIS A 107 -13.18 -12.63 -1.98
N GLU A 108 -12.21 -12.52 -1.07
CA GLU A 108 -12.45 -12.53 0.38
C GLU A 108 -11.83 -11.36 1.13
N GLY A 109 -11.05 -10.51 0.46
CA GLY A 109 -10.33 -9.41 1.09
C GLY A 109 -9.21 -9.91 1.99
N TRP A 110 -9.40 -9.78 3.30
CA TRP A 110 -8.45 -10.23 4.34
C TRP A 110 -8.85 -11.55 5.01
N GLY A 111 -9.88 -12.20 4.48
CA GLY A 111 -10.40 -13.48 4.96
C GLY A 111 -11.68 -13.36 5.77
N ARG A 112 -12.12 -14.53 6.26
CA ARG A 112 -13.35 -14.69 7.02
C ARG A 112 -13.18 -14.27 8.48
N ILE A 113 -14.15 -13.53 9.01
CA ILE A 113 -14.20 -13.14 10.43
C ILE A 113 -14.05 -14.37 11.35
N ASN A 114 -13.13 -14.26 12.32
CA ASN A 114 -12.97 -15.23 13.40
C ASN A 114 -13.14 -14.53 14.76
N LEU A 115 -14.37 -14.47 15.23
CA LEU A 115 -14.71 -13.75 16.46
C LEU A 115 -14.08 -14.39 17.72
N ALA A 116 -13.91 -15.72 17.72
CA ALA A 116 -13.21 -16.41 18.79
C ALA A 116 -11.73 -15.99 18.87
N GLY A 117 -11.05 -15.90 17.72
CA GLY A 117 -9.69 -15.35 17.64
C GLY A 117 -9.63 -13.87 18.04
N ALA A 118 -10.57 -13.05 17.57
CA ALA A 118 -10.65 -11.62 17.86
C ALA A 118 -10.79 -11.31 19.36
N THR A 119 -11.44 -12.20 20.11
CA THR A 119 -11.77 -12.01 21.53
C THR A 119 -11.02 -12.96 22.47
N ALA A 120 -10.00 -13.65 21.96
CA ALA A 120 -9.19 -14.59 22.75
C ALA A 120 -8.33 -13.92 23.83
N GLY A 121 -8.14 -12.59 23.77
CA GLY A 121 -7.32 -11.85 24.74
C GLY A 121 -5.81 -12.08 24.62
N ASN A 122 -5.35 -12.68 23.52
CA ASN A 122 -3.94 -12.93 23.25
C ASN A 122 -3.28 -11.86 22.35
N ALA A 123 -4.07 -11.03 21.68
CA ALA A 123 -3.57 -9.93 20.86
C ALA A 123 -3.25 -8.70 21.74
N GLN A 124 -2.19 -8.01 21.39
CA GLN A 124 -1.85 -6.68 21.91
C GLN A 124 -2.37 -5.60 20.95
N PHE A 125 -2.62 -4.40 21.46
CA PHE A 125 -3.22 -3.34 20.66
C PHE A 125 -2.76 -1.94 21.05
N VAL A 126 -2.87 -1.02 20.09
CA VAL A 126 -2.73 0.43 20.26
C VAL A 126 -3.95 1.09 19.63
N ASP A 127 -4.53 2.08 20.30
CA ASP A 127 -5.62 2.92 19.79
C ASP A 127 -5.20 4.39 19.94
N GLU A 128 -4.36 4.86 19.00
CA GLU A 128 -3.65 6.14 19.09
C GLU A 128 -4.54 7.28 18.62
N ALA A 129 -5.12 7.99 19.59
CA ALA A 129 -6.04 9.10 19.34
C ALA A 129 -5.33 10.42 18.98
N SER A 130 -4.07 10.61 19.37
CA SER A 130 -3.30 11.83 19.07
C SER A 130 -2.90 11.89 17.60
N GLY A 131 -2.75 10.71 16.98
CA GLY A 131 -2.41 10.54 15.58
C GLY A 131 -0.97 10.93 15.22
N ILE A 132 -0.66 10.78 13.94
CA ILE A 132 0.66 11.11 13.37
C ILE A 132 0.48 12.13 12.25
N GLY A 133 1.36 13.13 12.21
CA GLY A 133 1.46 14.11 11.12
C GLY A 133 2.46 13.68 10.05
N THR A 134 2.53 14.46 8.97
CA THR A 134 3.48 14.22 7.87
C THR A 134 4.92 14.23 8.37
N GLY A 135 5.70 13.21 8.02
CA GLY A 135 7.09 13.00 8.46
C GLY A 135 7.22 12.50 9.91
N GLY A 136 6.12 12.39 10.66
CA GLY A 136 6.12 11.83 12.01
C GLY A 136 6.15 10.30 11.99
N SER A 137 6.58 9.70 13.10
CA SER A 137 6.50 8.25 13.30
C SER A 137 6.27 7.87 14.76
N ALA A 138 5.67 6.70 14.96
CA ALA A 138 5.56 6.02 16.25
C ALA A 138 6.16 4.62 16.14
N THR A 139 6.92 4.21 17.15
CA THR A 139 7.60 2.91 17.17
C THR A 139 7.22 2.13 18.42
N TYR A 140 6.93 0.85 18.23
CA TYR A 140 6.49 -0.09 19.25
C TYR A 140 7.37 -1.34 19.19
N GLN A 141 7.64 -1.95 20.34
CA GLN A 141 8.45 -3.16 20.44
C GLN A 141 7.64 -4.31 21.02
N TYR A 142 7.73 -5.48 20.38
CA TYR A 142 6.99 -6.68 20.74
C TYR A 142 7.96 -7.84 20.92
N SER A 143 8.02 -8.43 22.11
CA SER A 143 8.89 -9.57 22.39
C SER A 143 8.17 -10.88 22.04
N VAL A 144 8.56 -11.50 20.93
CA VAL A 144 8.12 -12.86 20.59
C VAL A 144 8.98 -13.85 21.37
N ASN A 145 8.34 -14.66 22.21
CA ASN A 145 9.03 -15.57 23.13
C ASN A 145 9.18 -16.98 22.56
N THR A 146 8.25 -17.41 21.70
CA THR A 146 8.29 -18.72 21.05
C THR A 146 8.41 -18.55 19.54
N ALA A 147 9.46 -19.12 18.97
CA ALA A 147 9.67 -19.10 17.53
C ALA A 147 8.68 -20.01 16.78
N GLY A 148 8.48 -19.73 15.50
CA GLY A 148 7.74 -20.60 14.57
C GLY A 148 6.22 -20.41 14.57
N SER A 149 5.67 -19.62 15.49
CA SER A 149 4.28 -19.15 15.41
C SER A 149 4.17 -17.94 14.49
N ALA A 150 2.99 -17.73 13.90
CA ALA A 150 2.74 -16.55 13.09
C ALA A 150 2.77 -15.27 13.94
N LEU A 151 3.31 -14.19 13.37
CA LEU A 151 3.18 -12.83 13.87
C LEU A 151 2.31 -12.05 12.87
N LYS A 152 1.14 -11.59 13.32
CA LYS A 152 0.22 -10.79 12.51
C LYS A 152 0.12 -9.37 13.05
N VAL A 153 0.48 -8.38 12.25
CA VAL A 153 0.38 -6.95 12.58
C VAL A 153 -0.62 -6.32 11.62
N SER A 154 -1.63 -5.61 12.14
CA SER A 154 -2.63 -4.90 11.35
C SER A 154 -2.72 -3.45 11.78
N LEU A 155 -2.39 -2.54 10.87
CA LEU A 155 -2.56 -1.09 10.98
C LEU A 155 -3.86 -0.68 10.27
N VAL A 156 -4.70 0.09 10.94
CA VAL A 156 -5.94 0.63 10.35
C VAL A 156 -6.14 2.07 10.80
N TRP A 157 -6.61 2.92 9.89
CA TRP A 157 -7.06 4.27 10.23
C TRP A 157 -8.39 4.63 9.57
N SER A 158 -9.16 5.47 10.25
CA SER A 158 -10.31 6.15 9.66
C SER A 158 -9.80 7.36 8.89
N ASP A 159 -9.54 7.16 7.60
CA ASP A 159 -9.02 8.20 6.72
C ASP A 159 -10.00 9.37 6.56
N SER A 160 -9.45 10.53 6.24
CA SER A 160 -10.24 11.72 5.91
C SER A 160 -11.07 11.48 4.66
N ALA A 161 -12.24 12.13 4.57
CA ALA A 161 -13.09 12.00 3.40
C ALA A 161 -12.39 12.54 2.14
N SER A 162 -12.40 11.73 1.07
CA SER A 162 -11.96 12.13 -0.28
C SER A 162 -13.11 12.76 -1.08
N THR A 163 -12.81 13.18 -2.32
CA THR A 163 -13.78 13.62 -3.31
C THR A 163 -14.01 12.54 -4.37
N GLU A 164 -15.23 12.39 -4.88
CA GLU A 164 -15.59 11.37 -5.88
C GLU A 164 -14.78 11.44 -7.18
N THR A 165 -14.27 12.63 -7.53
CA THR A 165 -13.49 12.87 -8.75
C THR A 165 -11.98 12.72 -8.55
N ALA A 166 -11.51 12.35 -7.35
CA ALA A 166 -10.09 12.20 -7.09
C ALA A 166 -9.52 10.98 -7.83
N ALA A 167 -8.33 11.12 -8.42
CA ALA A 167 -7.65 10.01 -9.09
C ALA A 167 -7.24 8.90 -8.11
N ALA A 168 -6.94 9.27 -6.85
CA ALA A 168 -6.72 8.36 -5.73
C ALA A 168 -7.55 8.84 -4.54
N ASN A 169 -8.14 7.90 -3.81
CA ASN A 169 -9.07 8.21 -2.71
C ASN A 169 -8.44 8.11 -1.31
N LEU A 170 -7.18 7.71 -1.21
CA LEU A 170 -6.42 7.79 0.04
C LEU A 170 -6.00 9.24 0.24
N VAL A 171 -6.41 9.84 1.37
CA VAL A 171 -6.10 11.24 1.70
C VAL A 171 -4.88 11.31 2.60
N ASN A 172 -4.93 10.62 3.74
CA ASN A 172 -3.81 10.48 4.66
C ASN A 172 -3.14 9.13 4.47
N ASP A 173 -1.87 9.17 4.12
CA ASP A 173 -1.03 8.01 3.84
C ASP A 173 -0.13 7.70 5.06
N LEU A 174 -0.38 6.56 5.68
CA LEU A 174 0.39 6.01 6.80
C LEU A 174 1.06 4.71 6.39
N ASP A 175 2.36 4.59 6.66
CA ASP A 175 3.16 3.40 6.36
C ASP A 175 3.32 2.50 7.59
N LEU A 176 3.12 1.19 7.41
CA LEU A 176 3.50 0.14 8.34
C LEU A 176 4.84 -0.48 7.94
N VAL A 177 5.78 -0.48 8.87
CA VAL A 177 7.07 -1.17 8.75
C VAL A 177 7.31 -2.05 9.96
N VAL A 178 7.66 -3.31 9.72
CA VAL A 178 7.96 -4.28 10.78
C VAL A 178 9.37 -4.82 10.57
N THR A 179 10.23 -4.66 11.56
CA THR A 179 11.63 -5.12 11.53
C THR A 179 11.81 -6.30 12.47
N ALA A 180 12.41 -7.37 11.94
CA ALA A 180 12.71 -8.58 12.70
C ALA A 180 13.80 -8.35 13.76
N PRO A 181 13.96 -9.27 14.74
CA PRO A 181 14.94 -9.12 15.82
C PRO A 181 16.40 -9.02 15.37
N ASN A 182 16.71 -9.46 14.15
CA ASN A 182 18.06 -9.32 13.57
C ASN A 182 18.39 -7.88 13.13
N GLY A 183 17.41 -6.97 13.13
CA GLY A 183 17.56 -5.56 12.76
C GLY A 183 17.72 -5.29 11.26
N THR A 184 17.78 -6.32 10.41
CA THR A 184 18.05 -6.20 8.97
C THR A 184 16.90 -6.68 8.10
N THR A 185 16.11 -7.65 8.55
CA THR A 185 14.93 -8.12 7.83
C THR A 185 13.77 -7.16 8.08
N VAL A 186 13.26 -6.57 7.00
CA VAL A 186 12.19 -5.58 7.03
C VAL A 186 11.02 -6.06 6.18
N TYR A 187 9.83 -5.96 6.75
CA TYR A 187 8.54 -6.21 6.13
C TYR A 187 7.77 -4.90 6.04
N ARG A 188 7.10 -4.67 4.91
CA ARG A 188 6.25 -3.49 4.68
C ARG A 188 4.80 -3.91 4.58
N GLY A 189 3.90 -2.99 4.92
CA GLY A 189 2.47 -3.20 4.78
C GLY A 189 2.09 -3.68 3.38
N ASN A 190 1.26 -4.71 3.33
CA ASN A 190 0.61 -5.23 2.12
C ASN A 190 1.54 -5.78 1.02
N VAL A 191 2.82 -6.02 1.30
CA VAL A 191 3.72 -6.76 0.39
C VAL A 191 3.51 -8.26 0.56
N PHE A 192 2.49 -8.85 -0.07
CA PHE A 192 2.11 -10.26 0.13
C PHE A 192 2.41 -11.16 -1.07
N SER A 193 2.68 -12.43 -0.78
CA SER A 193 2.64 -13.54 -1.73
C SER A 193 2.31 -14.83 -0.97
N GLY A 194 1.40 -15.65 -1.51
CA GLY A 194 1.01 -16.91 -0.90
C GLY A 194 0.41 -16.79 0.50
N GLY A 195 -0.34 -15.72 0.80
CA GLY A 195 -0.94 -15.52 2.13
C GLY A 195 -0.03 -14.85 3.17
N TRP A 196 1.25 -14.63 2.84
CA TRP A 196 2.26 -14.14 3.78
C TRP A 196 3.05 -12.95 3.25
N THR A 197 3.48 -12.09 4.17
CA THR A 197 4.26 -10.90 3.80
C THR A 197 5.67 -11.29 3.37
N GLN A 198 6.08 -10.79 2.22
CA GLN A 198 7.42 -10.91 1.69
C GLN A 198 8.31 -9.77 2.18
N THR A 199 9.62 -10.02 2.23
CA THR A 199 10.60 -8.98 2.56
C THR A 199 10.88 -8.10 1.35
N GLY A 200 11.19 -6.82 1.58
CA GLY A 200 11.40 -5.86 0.50
C GLY A 200 10.08 -5.25 0.01
N GLY A 201 9.98 -5.00 -1.30
CA GLY A 201 8.84 -4.33 -1.91
C GLY A 201 8.72 -2.84 -1.57
N SER A 202 7.65 -2.24 -2.06
CA SER A 202 7.29 -0.84 -1.84
C SER A 202 6.16 -0.73 -0.80
N ALA A 203 6.07 0.43 -0.16
CA ALA A 203 4.95 0.72 0.74
C ALA A 203 3.63 0.85 -0.04
N ASP A 204 2.51 0.56 0.62
CA ASP A 204 1.18 0.72 0.05
C ASP A 204 0.82 2.21 0.00
N ARG A 205 0.18 2.64 -1.09
CA ARG A 205 -0.19 4.05 -1.34
C ARG A 205 -1.69 4.21 -1.65
N VAL A 206 -2.47 3.17 -1.39
CA VAL A 206 -3.87 3.05 -1.82
C VAL A 206 -4.79 2.70 -0.65
N ASN A 207 -4.31 1.92 0.31
CA ASN A 207 -5.14 1.33 1.34
C ASN A 207 -4.96 2.00 2.71
N ASN A 208 -6.08 2.29 3.39
CA ASN A 208 -6.08 2.72 4.79
C ASN A 208 -6.08 1.55 5.80
N VAL A 209 -5.60 0.41 5.33
CA VAL A 209 -5.38 -0.83 6.07
C VAL A 209 -4.08 -1.41 5.55
N GLU A 210 -3.11 -1.58 6.43
CA GLU A 210 -1.86 -2.25 6.11
C GLU A 210 -1.62 -3.42 7.05
N ASN A 211 -1.27 -4.57 6.47
CA ASN A 211 -0.97 -5.78 7.22
C ASN A 211 0.47 -6.23 6.98
N VAL A 212 1.07 -6.83 8.02
CA VAL A 212 2.29 -7.63 7.93
C VAL A 212 2.06 -8.94 8.66
N TYR A 213 2.02 -10.04 7.90
CA TYR A 213 1.85 -11.41 8.41
C TYR A 213 3.12 -12.22 8.14
N VAL A 214 3.85 -12.53 9.21
CA VAL A 214 5.06 -13.37 9.16
C VAL A 214 4.66 -14.79 9.57
N GLN A 215 4.86 -15.75 8.68
CA GLN A 215 4.42 -17.15 8.87
C GLN A 215 5.07 -17.82 10.08
N ALA A 216 6.39 -17.65 10.23
CA ALA A 216 7.20 -18.26 11.28
C ALA A 216 8.10 -17.20 11.90
N ALA A 217 7.58 -16.47 12.89
CA ALA A 217 8.33 -15.41 13.55
C ALA A 217 9.48 -16.01 14.39
N ALA A 218 10.66 -15.38 14.30
CA ALA A 218 11.78 -15.68 15.19
C ALA A 218 11.52 -15.15 16.61
N THR A 219 12.07 -15.83 17.61
CA THR A 219 12.14 -15.31 18.99
C THR A 219 12.98 -14.04 19.02
N GLY A 220 12.55 -13.05 19.81
CA GLY A 220 13.26 -11.79 20.03
C GLY A 220 12.36 -10.57 19.94
N THR A 221 12.97 -9.39 20.00
CA THR A 221 12.25 -8.11 19.94
C THR A 221 11.98 -7.71 18.50
N TRP A 222 10.72 -7.71 18.11
CA TRP A 222 10.23 -7.17 16.85
C TRP A 222 9.91 -5.69 17.01
N THR A 223 10.28 -4.90 16.01
CA THR A 223 10.00 -3.45 16.00
C THR A 223 8.89 -3.18 14.99
N VAL A 224 7.81 -2.56 15.42
CA VAL A 224 6.68 -2.12 14.58
C VAL A 224 6.68 -0.60 14.55
N GLN A 225 6.82 -0.03 13.36
CA GLN A 225 6.82 1.41 13.14
C GLN A 225 5.64 1.80 12.26
N VAL A 226 4.96 2.87 12.66
CA VAL A 226 3.94 3.56 11.86
C VAL A 226 4.48 4.94 11.54
N SER A 227 4.44 5.37 10.28
CA SER A 227 4.87 6.72 9.88
C SER A 227 3.87 7.41 8.99
N GLY A 228 3.71 8.73 9.18
CA GLY A 228 2.88 9.55 8.29
C GLY A 228 3.68 9.93 7.06
N PHE A 229 3.52 9.19 5.95
CA PHE A 229 4.19 9.51 4.69
C PHE A 229 3.71 10.86 4.14
N ASN A 230 2.38 11.00 4.02
CA ASN A 230 1.74 12.23 3.59
C ASN A 230 0.38 12.35 4.28
N VAL A 231 0.27 13.26 5.24
CA VAL A 231 -0.93 13.46 6.07
C VAL A 231 -1.41 14.90 5.91
N PRO A 232 -2.01 15.26 4.75
CA PRO A 232 -2.49 16.61 4.46
C PRO A 232 -3.66 17.03 5.36
N SER A 233 -4.40 16.08 5.93
CA SER A 233 -5.49 16.30 6.88
C SER A 233 -5.15 15.66 8.22
N GLY A 234 -4.13 16.22 8.90
CA GLY A 234 -3.52 15.62 10.08
C GLY A 234 -3.71 16.40 11.40
N PRO A 235 -3.23 15.83 12.52
CA PRO A 235 -2.64 14.48 12.62
C PRO A 235 -3.68 13.38 12.45
N GLN A 236 -3.30 12.24 11.87
CA GLN A 236 -4.20 11.11 11.58
C GLN A 236 -4.15 10.07 12.72
N PRO A 237 -5.24 9.86 13.48
CA PRO A 237 -5.36 8.77 14.45
C PRO A 237 -5.31 7.41 13.76
N PHE A 238 -4.81 6.39 14.47
CA PHE A 238 -4.73 5.03 13.94
C PHE A 238 -4.86 3.99 15.05
N ALA A 239 -5.11 2.74 14.66
CA ALA A 239 -5.06 1.60 15.55
C ALA A 239 -4.11 0.53 15.03
N LEU A 240 -3.44 -0.15 15.96
CA LEU A 240 -2.65 -1.35 15.69
C LEU A 240 -3.22 -2.53 16.47
N VAL A 241 -3.28 -3.69 15.83
CA VAL A 241 -3.48 -4.97 16.50
C VAL A 241 -2.34 -5.90 16.12
N VAL A 242 -1.73 -6.51 17.13
CA VAL A 242 -0.60 -7.42 16.97
C VAL A 242 -0.91 -8.73 17.66
N ASN A 243 -0.88 -9.82 16.91
CA ASN A 243 -1.04 -11.18 17.42
C ASN A 243 0.24 -11.97 17.19
N GLY A 244 0.70 -12.69 18.21
CA GLY A 244 1.94 -13.45 18.19
C GLY A 244 2.20 -14.13 19.53
N ALA A 245 3.28 -14.90 19.61
CA ALA A 245 3.64 -15.65 20.82
C ALA A 245 4.38 -14.79 21.86
N PHE A 246 3.70 -13.81 22.48
CA PHE A 246 4.32 -12.79 23.36
C PHE A 246 4.62 -13.21 24.80
N GLY A 247 4.30 -14.46 25.19
CA GLY A 247 4.34 -14.90 26.60
C GLY A 247 3.46 -14.04 27.54
N SER A 248 3.55 -14.28 28.84
CA SER A 248 2.76 -13.56 29.85
C SER A 248 3.41 -12.21 30.19
N GLY A 249 3.31 -11.23 29.30
CA GLY A 249 3.78 -9.87 29.54
C GLY A 249 3.09 -8.88 28.61
N ASN A 250 2.39 -7.88 29.17
CA ASN A 250 1.89 -6.76 28.39
C ASN A 250 3.09 -5.99 27.84
N ALA A 251 3.12 -5.73 26.53
CA ALA A 251 4.08 -4.77 25.99
C ALA A 251 3.92 -3.43 26.71
N THR A 252 5.06 -2.82 27.02
CA THR A 252 5.14 -1.48 27.56
C THR A 252 4.55 -0.51 26.53
N ALA A 253 3.27 -0.17 26.70
CA ALA A 253 2.62 0.93 26.01
C ALA A 253 3.20 2.24 26.54
N THR A 254 4.40 2.59 26.09
CA THR A 254 4.91 3.94 26.23
C THR A 254 5.70 4.28 24.99
N PRO A 255 5.08 4.94 23.99
CA PRO A 255 5.85 5.52 22.90
C PRO A 255 6.78 6.59 23.48
N THR A 256 8.08 6.43 23.31
CA THR A 256 8.97 7.59 23.30
C THR A 256 8.69 8.31 22.00
N ASN A 257 7.78 9.30 22.04
CA ASN A 257 7.79 10.35 21.04
C ASN A 257 9.20 10.95 21.07
N THR A 258 10.00 10.72 20.03
CA THR A 258 11.04 11.69 19.68
C THR A 258 10.34 12.66 18.75
N PRO A 259 9.91 13.85 19.22
CA PRO A 259 9.25 14.79 18.34
C PRO A 259 10.28 15.22 17.30
N VAL A 260 10.03 14.91 16.03
CA VAL A 260 10.59 15.73 14.95
C VAL A 260 9.77 17.03 14.96
N PRO A 261 10.39 18.22 15.12
CA PRO A 261 9.66 19.47 15.12
C PRO A 261 8.83 19.62 13.84
N PRO A 262 7.59 20.15 13.91
CA PRO A 262 6.83 20.42 12.70
C PRO A 262 7.61 21.40 11.82
N THR A 263 7.91 20.99 10.58
CA THR A 263 8.34 21.93 9.54
C THR A 263 7.24 22.97 9.38
N ALA A 264 7.59 24.24 9.51
CA ALA A 264 6.65 25.36 9.43
C ALA A 264 5.78 25.25 8.17
N THR A 265 4.46 25.18 8.36
CA THR A 265 3.48 25.25 7.29
C THR A 265 3.62 26.60 6.60
N ASN A 266 3.85 26.60 5.29
CA ASN A 266 3.79 27.82 4.48
C ASN A 266 2.39 28.43 4.62
N THR A 267 2.32 29.61 5.24
CA THR A 267 1.12 30.43 5.26
C THR A 267 0.84 30.89 3.82
N PRO A 268 -0.40 30.88 3.32
CA PRO A 268 -0.70 31.43 2.00
C PRO A 268 -0.29 32.91 1.96
N VAL A 269 0.52 33.27 0.97
CA VAL A 269 0.93 34.64 0.68
C VAL A 269 -0.32 35.51 0.42
N PRO A 270 -0.55 36.62 1.16
CA PRO A 270 -1.58 37.59 0.81
C PRO A 270 -1.21 38.31 -0.50
N PRO A 271 -2.18 38.72 -1.34
CA PRO A 271 -1.87 39.37 -2.61
C PRO A 271 -1.19 40.72 -2.38
N THR A 272 -0.15 40.94 -3.19
CA THR A 272 0.70 42.12 -3.33
C THR A 272 -0.03 43.45 -3.17
N ALA A 273 0.38 44.26 -2.18
CA ALA A 273 0.04 45.68 -2.11
C ALA A 273 1.13 46.52 -2.79
N THR A 274 0.71 47.32 -3.76
CA THR A 274 1.50 48.30 -4.52
C THR A 274 2.10 49.37 -3.60
N ALA A 275 3.40 49.63 -3.72
CA ALA A 275 4.11 50.67 -2.96
C ALA A 275 3.74 52.08 -3.43
N THR A 276 3.61 53.03 -2.50
CA THR A 276 3.70 54.47 -2.77
C THR A 276 4.62 55.12 -1.74
N ASN A 277 5.65 55.81 -2.24
CA ASN A 277 6.68 56.52 -1.49
C ASN A 277 6.17 57.82 -0.87
N THR A 278 6.57 58.14 0.36
CA THR A 278 6.68 59.54 0.85
C THR A 278 7.76 59.61 1.96
N PRO A 279 8.60 60.67 2.05
CA PRO A 279 9.79 60.69 2.90
C PRO A 279 9.67 61.48 4.24
N VAL A 280 10.37 60.93 5.25
CA VAL A 280 11.08 61.49 6.44
C VAL A 280 10.60 62.77 7.16
N GLY A 281 10.55 62.68 8.50
CA GLY A 281 10.76 63.80 9.44
C GLY A 281 11.44 63.32 10.76
N PRO A 282 12.22 64.15 11.49
CA PRO A 282 13.32 63.68 12.35
C PRO A 282 13.14 63.88 13.88
N THR A 283 14.07 63.26 14.63
CA THR A 283 14.63 63.67 15.96
C THR A 283 13.96 63.14 17.24
N ALA A 284 14.71 62.36 18.04
CA ALA A 284 15.17 62.75 19.39
C ALA A 284 16.09 61.67 20.04
N THR A 285 17.20 62.17 20.60
CA THR A 285 18.27 61.50 21.34
C THR A 285 17.88 61.27 22.81
N ASN A 286 18.33 60.17 23.45
CA ASN A 286 18.80 60.14 24.86
C ASN A 286 19.53 58.81 25.23
N THR A 287 20.84 58.96 25.54
CA THR A 287 21.68 58.45 26.65
C THR A 287 21.72 56.94 27.04
N PRO A 288 22.91 56.34 27.28
CA PRO A 288 23.11 54.88 27.33
C PRO A 288 22.96 54.24 28.73
N VAL A 289 22.51 52.97 28.73
CA VAL A 289 22.41 52.04 29.88
C VAL A 289 23.43 50.89 29.69
N PRO A 290 24.01 50.27 30.75
CA PRO A 290 25.22 49.44 30.67
C PRO A 290 25.01 48.10 29.92
N PRO A 291 26.09 47.48 29.39
CA PRO A 291 25.97 46.28 28.58
C PRO A 291 25.49 45.07 29.40
N THR A 292 24.35 44.53 29.01
CA THR A 292 23.90 43.18 29.39
C THR A 292 24.60 42.17 28.48
N ALA A 293 25.05 41.06 29.05
CA ALA A 293 25.90 40.06 28.41
C ALA A 293 25.33 39.54 27.07
N THR A 294 26.14 39.65 26.03
CA THR A 294 25.94 39.03 24.71
C THR A 294 26.18 37.52 24.83
N PRO A 295 25.21 36.64 24.51
CA PRO A 295 25.53 35.25 24.18
C PRO A 295 26.23 35.21 22.83
N THR A 296 27.41 34.61 22.81
CA THR A 296 28.23 34.40 21.61
C THR A 296 27.47 33.53 20.62
N ASN A 297 27.11 34.09 19.46
CA ASN A 297 26.63 33.31 18.31
C ASN A 297 27.79 32.50 17.74
N THR A 298 27.79 31.19 17.96
CA THR A 298 28.59 30.25 17.18
C THR A 298 27.96 30.16 15.78
N PRO A 299 28.72 30.27 14.68
CA PRO A 299 28.18 30.09 13.34
C PRO A 299 27.62 28.67 13.21
N VAL A 300 26.33 28.57 12.91
CA VAL A 300 25.69 27.30 12.53
C VAL A 300 26.23 26.91 11.15
N PRO A 301 26.73 25.67 10.95
CA PRO A 301 27.11 25.17 9.63
C PRO A 301 25.90 25.26 8.68
N PRO A 302 26.09 25.51 7.37
CA PRO A 302 24.96 25.59 6.45
C PRO A 302 24.14 24.31 6.53
N THR A 303 22.88 24.47 6.92
CA THR A 303 21.87 23.41 6.90
C THR A 303 21.78 22.89 5.47
N ALA A 304 22.04 21.59 5.28
CA ALA A 304 21.86 20.94 4.00
C ALA A 304 20.40 21.13 3.55
N THR A 305 20.20 21.80 2.43
CA THR A 305 18.93 21.84 1.72
C THR A 305 18.44 20.39 1.55
N PRO A 306 17.22 20.03 1.99
CA PRO A 306 16.72 18.69 1.76
C PRO A 306 16.69 18.45 0.25
N THR A 307 17.49 17.48 -0.21
CA THR A 307 17.45 17.01 -1.60
C THR A 307 16.02 16.53 -1.88
N PRO A 308 15.35 17.02 -2.94
CA PRO A 308 14.02 16.54 -3.31
C PRO A 308 14.03 15.01 -3.40
N ALA A 309 13.03 14.35 -2.83
CA ALA A 309 12.88 12.91 -2.97
C ALA A 309 12.84 12.58 -4.47
N THR A 310 13.85 11.87 -4.95
CA THR A 310 13.92 11.45 -6.34
C THR A 310 12.87 10.39 -6.56
N LEU A 311 11.95 10.63 -7.50
CA LEU A 311 11.00 9.63 -7.96
C LEU A 311 11.77 8.47 -8.59
N THR A 312 11.17 7.30 -8.70
CA THR A 312 11.80 6.10 -9.23
C THR A 312 11.01 5.58 -10.43
N MET A 313 11.74 5.05 -11.42
CA MET A 313 11.15 4.49 -12.64
C MET A 313 11.94 3.25 -13.08
N HIS A 314 11.27 2.33 -13.77
CA HIS A 314 11.85 1.11 -14.28
C HIS A 314 11.22 0.70 -15.62
N VAL A 315 11.90 -0.18 -16.36
CA VAL A 315 11.36 -0.74 -17.60
C VAL A 315 10.34 -1.81 -17.24
N GLY A 316 9.10 -1.58 -17.62
CA GLY A 316 8.00 -2.50 -17.35
C GLY A 316 7.80 -3.55 -18.42
N ASP A 317 8.27 -3.26 -19.64
CA ASP A 317 8.25 -4.23 -20.71
C ASP A 317 9.22 -3.86 -21.84
N LEU A 318 9.72 -4.88 -22.53
CA LEU A 318 10.37 -4.77 -23.82
C LEU A 318 9.65 -5.74 -24.76
N ASP A 319 8.89 -5.24 -25.72
CA ASP A 319 8.34 -6.11 -26.77
C ASP A 319 9.21 -6.03 -28.01
N ASN A 320 9.24 -7.12 -28.78
CA ASN A 320 9.81 -7.10 -30.11
C ASN A 320 8.80 -7.40 -31.21
N VAL A 321 8.96 -6.69 -32.33
CA VAL A 321 8.24 -6.97 -33.58
C VAL A 321 9.24 -6.94 -34.72
N SER A 322 9.18 -7.93 -35.60
CA SER A 322 9.97 -7.96 -36.82
C SER A 322 9.07 -7.80 -38.05
N THR A 323 9.52 -7.01 -39.03
CA THR A 323 8.74 -6.75 -40.25
C THR A 323 9.58 -6.97 -41.49
N VAL A 324 8.99 -7.62 -42.50
CA VAL A 324 9.66 -7.86 -43.80
C VAL A 324 9.58 -6.60 -44.66
N SER A 325 10.72 -6.21 -45.23
CA SER A 325 10.86 -5.12 -46.20
C SER A 325 11.59 -5.61 -47.45
N ARG A 326 10.84 -6.25 -48.36
CA ARG A 326 11.35 -6.91 -49.59
C ARG A 326 12.45 -7.95 -49.32
N ASN A 327 13.72 -7.62 -49.59
CA ASN A 327 14.89 -8.49 -49.37
C ASN A 327 15.67 -8.12 -48.09
N ARG A 328 15.00 -7.41 -47.19
CA ARG A 328 15.47 -6.97 -45.88
C ARG A 328 14.36 -7.20 -44.86
N TRP A 329 14.71 -7.06 -43.60
CA TRP A 329 13.76 -6.99 -42.51
C TRP A 329 14.12 -5.82 -41.58
N ASN A 330 13.18 -5.41 -40.76
CA ASN A 330 13.39 -4.42 -39.70
C ASN A 330 13.10 -5.06 -38.35
N ALA A 331 13.93 -4.76 -37.36
CA ALA A 331 13.66 -5.05 -35.97
C ALA A 331 13.05 -3.82 -35.32
N VAL A 332 11.99 -4.02 -34.55
CA VAL A 332 11.28 -2.99 -33.80
C VAL A 332 11.27 -3.45 -32.35
N VAL A 333 11.75 -2.60 -31.45
CA VAL A 333 11.66 -2.82 -30.00
C VAL A 333 10.74 -1.76 -29.43
N GLN A 334 9.65 -2.18 -28.82
CA GLN A 334 8.76 -1.33 -28.04
C GLN A 334 9.20 -1.39 -26.58
N ILE A 335 9.31 -0.24 -25.95
CA ILE A 335 9.72 -0.12 -24.55
C ILE A 335 8.57 0.51 -23.79
N THR A 336 8.17 -0.11 -22.68
CA THR A 336 7.24 0.45 -21.72
C THR A 336 8.00 0.82 -20.45
N VAL A 337 7.83 2.05 -19.97
CA VAL A 337 8.41 2.56 -18.73
C VAL A 337 7.30 2.98 -17.79
N HIS A 338 7.40 2.52 -16.54
CA HIS A 338 6.51 2.91 -15.46
C HIS A 338 7.28 3.36 -14.21
N ASP A 339 6.56 3.98 -13.30
CA ASP A 339 7.05 4.26 -11.96
C ASP A 339 6.93 3.03 -11.06
N ASP A 340 7.33 3.15 -9.80
CA ASP A 340 7.24 2.07 -8.80
C ASP A 340 5.80 1.58 -8.55
N ASN A 341 4.79 2.34 -8.99
CA ASN A 341 3.39 2.00 -8.89
C ASN A 341 2.84 1.38 -10.19
N HIS A 342 3.73 1.03 -11.13
CA HIS A 342 3.39 0.52 -12.47
C HIS A 342 2.55 1.51 -13.31
N SER A 343 2.52 2.79 -12.95
CA SER A 343 1.85 3.83 -13.73
C SER A 343 2.76 4.30 -14.87
N PRO A 344 2.23 4.52 -16.09
CA PRO A 344 3.04 4.89 -17.23
C PRO A 344 3.76 6.22 -17.03
N VAL A 345 5.07 6.26 -17.30
CA VAL A 345 5.87 7.49 -17.16
C VAL A 345 6.19 8.06 -18.53
N ALA A 346 5.64 9.23 -18.82
CA ALA A 346 5.86 9.95 -20.06
C ALA A 346 7.17 10.73 -20.07
N ASN A 347 7.67 11.04 -21.27
CA ASN A 347 8.86 11.85 -21.54
C ASN A 347 10.20 11.26 -21.06
N VAL A 348 10.26 9.97 -20.76
CA VAL A 348 11.49 9.27 -20.38
C VAL A 348 12.37 9.09 -21.61
N SER A 349 13.62 9.56 -21.54
CA SER A 349 14.61 9.33 -22.58
C SER A 349 15.24 7.94 -22.40
N VAL A 350 14.99 7.07 -23.37
CA VAL A 350 15.48 5.69 -23.41
C VAL A 350 16.51 5.56 -24.53
N SER A 351 17.64 4.91 -24.26
CA SER A 351 18.65 4.59 -25.28
C SER A 351 19.25 3.21 -25.06
N GLY A 352 19.70 2.60 -26.16
CA GLY A 352 20.38 1.31 -26.16
C GLY A 352 21.27 1.10 -27.37
N SER A 353 21.95 -0.05 -27.37
CA SER A 353 22.88 -0.46 -28.42
C SER A 353 22.42 -1.77 -29.07
N TRP A 354 22.67 -1.88 -30.36
CA TRP A 354 22.40 -3.09 -31.14
C TRP A 354 23.68 -3.93 -31.26
N SER A 355 23.53 -5.24 -31.10
CA SER A 355 24.59 -6.23 -31.26
C SER A 355 24.05 -7.50 -31.95
N ASN A 356 24.89 -8.54 -32.02
CA ASN A 356 24.56 -9.85 -32.60
C ASN A 356 23.94 -9.76 -34.01
N GLY A 357 24.75 -9.48 -35.04
CA GLY A 357 24.28 -9.38 -36.43
C GLY A 357 24.14 -7.95 -36.96
N THR A 358 24.12 -6.94 -36.09
CA THR A 358 24.24 -5.52 -36.47
C THR A 358 24.94 -4.72 -35.37
N ASN A 359 25.22 -3.44 -35.61
CA ASN A 359 25.85 -2.52 -34.67
C ASN A 359 25.20 -1.14 -34.68
N GLY A 360 25.51 -0.29 -33.71
CA GLY A 360 25.01 1.08 -33.59
C GLY A 360 24.04 1.25 -32.43
N SER A 361 23.53 2.47 -32.23
CA SER A 361 22.63 2.80 -31.12
C SER A 361 21.26 3.27 -31.60
N GLY A 362 20.31 3.29 -30.69
CA GLY A 362 18.99 3.88 -30.88
C GLY A 362 18.51 4.55 -29.60
N SER A 363 17.61 5.52 -29.74
CA SER A 363 16.97 6.18 -28.60
C SER A 363 15.54 6.58 -28.94
N CYS A 364 14.68 6.66 -27.93
CA CYS A 364 13.32 7.15 -28.05
C CYS A 364 12.88 7.88 -26.77
N THR A 365 11.71 8.50 -26.81
CA THR A 365 11.12 9.20 -25.67
C THR A 365 9.70 8.70 -25.46
N THR A 366 9.36 8.30 -24.23
CA THR A 366 8.06 7.71 -23.91
C THR A 366 6.93 8.72 -24.10
N ASN A 367 5.80 8.24 -24.63
CA ASN A 367 4.57 9.01 -24.78
C ASN A 367 3.74 9.01 -23.47
N SER A 368 2.52 9.55 -23.49
CA SER A 368 1.62 9.59 -22.33
C SER A 368 1.26 8.21 -21.76
N SER A 369 1.40 7.15 -22.56
CA SER A 369 1.17 5.76 -22.15
C SER A 369 2.46 5.08 -21.67
N GLY A 370 3.54 5.84 -21.45
CA GLY A 370 4.82 5.30 -20.97
C GLY A 370 5.58 4.52 -22.04
N GLN A 371 5.17 4.60 -23.31
CA GLN A 371 5.70 3.75 -24.39
C GLN A 371 6.55 4.52 -25.39
N CYS A 372 7.62 3.91 -25.88
CA CYS A 372 8.30 4.37 -27.09
C CYS A 372 8.93 3.23 -27.89
N THR A 373 9.34 3.51 -29.13
CA THR A 373 9.81 2.50 -30.07
C THR A 373 11.19 2.85 -30.62
N ILE A 374 12.08 1.85 -30.66
CA ILE A 374 13.40 1.95 -31.31
C ILE A 374 13.44 0.98 -32.49
N ASN A 375 13.78 1.51 -33.67
CA ASN A 375 13.82 0.74 -34.90
C ASN A 375 15.24 0.48 -35.38
N LYS A 376 15.50 -0.73 -35.85
CA LYS A 376 16.67 -1.07 -36.66
C LYS A 376 16.24 -1.53 -38.04
N ASN A 377 16.42 -0.65 -39.01
CA ASN A 377 15.91 -0.85 -40.35
C ASN A 377 16.95 -1.48 -41.30
N ARG A 378 16.47 -2.12 -42.37
CA ARG A 378 17.27 -2.61 -43.51
C ARG A 378 18.28 -3.71 -43.13
N LEU A 379 17.93 -4.59 -42.20
CA LEU A 379 18.72 -5.77 -41.85
C LEU A 379 18.70 -6.78 -43.00
N ARG A 380 19.86 -7.36 -43.31
CA ARG A 380 19.99 -8.34 -44.40
C ARG A 380 19.30 -9.65 -44.00
N ASN A 381 18.64 -10.33 -44.95
CA ASN A 381 17.95 -11.60 -44.72
C ASN A 381 18.86 -12.79 -44.35
N ASN A 382 20.19 -12.60 -44.34
CA ASN A 382 21.14 -13.59 -43.84
C ASN A 382 21.55 -13.35 -42.38
N ILE A 383 20.99 -12.30 -41.73
CA ILE A 383 21.11 -12.05 -40.30
C ILE A 383 19.84 -12.61 -39.66
N SER A 384 19.97 -13.71 -38.92
CA SER A 384 18.84 -14.46 -38.37
C SER A 384 18.22 -13.83 -37.12
N SER A 385 18.97 -12.99 -36.39
CA SER A 385 18.50 -12.26 -35.22
C SER A 385 19.34 -11.03 -34.98
N VAL A 386 18.83 -10.09 -34.19
CA VAL A 386 19.59 -8.97 -33.61
C VAL A 386 19.25 -8.82 -32.13
N THR A 387 20.22 -8.35 -31.35
CA THR A 387 20.04 -8.11 -29.91
C THR A 387 20.04 -6.62 -29.63
N PHE A 388 19.05 -6.13 -28.89
CA PHE A 388 19.04 -4.77 -28.35
C PHE A 388 19.34 -4.82 -26.85
N THR A 389 20.29 -4.01 -26.41
CA THR A 389 20.66 -3.87 -24.99
C THR A 389 20.46 -2.43 -24.56
N MET A 390 19.65 -2.23 -23.53
CA MET A 390 19.41 -0.94 -22.90
C MET A 390 20.70 -0.38 -22.30
N THR A 391 21.01 0.89 -22.60
CA THR A 391 22.22 1.58 -22.10
C THR A 391 21.91 2.74 -21.17
N SER A 392 20.77 3.42 -21.36
CA SER A 392 20.39 4.54 -20.49
C SER A 392 18.88 4.75 -20.49
N VAL A 393 18.32 5.01 -19.30
CA VAL A 393 16.93 5.42 -19.08
C VAL A 393 16.97 6.62 -18.15
N THR A 394 16.53 7.79 -18.63
CA THR A 394 16.71 9.05 -17.90
C THR A 394 15.52 9.97 -18.02
N LEU A 395 15.15 10.58 -16.90
CA LEU A 395 14.16 11.65 -16.79
C LEU A 395 14.54 12.49 -15.57
N ALA A 396 14.53 13.82 -15.72
CA ALA A 396 14.90 14.72 -14.62
C ALA A 396 13.94 14.53 -13.44
N GLY A 397 14.48 14.40 -12.23
CA GLY A 397 13.70 14.13 -11.02
C GLY A 397 13.38 12.65 -10.78
N TYR A 398 13.73 11.77 -11.72
CA TYR A 398 13.58 10.32 -11.58
C TYR A 398 14.93 9.61 -11.49
N THR A 399 14.96 8.53 -10.71
CA THR A 399 16.06 7.57 -10.59
C THR A 399 15.64 6.26 -11.25
N TYR A 400 16.44 5.78 -12.19
CA TYR A 400 16.17 4.51 -12.86
C TYR A 400 16.60 3.32 -12.01
N SER A 401 15.67 2.40 -11.72
CA SER A 401 15.91 1.19 -10.94
C SER A 401 15.94 -0.05 -11.83
N ALA A 402 17.12 -0.39 -12.36
CA ALA A 402 17.26 -1.55 -13.25
C ALA A 402 16.91 -2.90 -12.57
N GLY A 403 17.04 -3.00 -11.25
CA GLY A 403 16.67 -4.21 -10.50
C GLY A 403 15.17 -4.45 -10.37
N ALA A 404 14.36 -3.43 -10.68
CA ALA A 404 12.91 -3.53 -10.72
C ALA A 404 12.39 -3.80 -12.14
N ASN A 405 13.25 -3.91 -13.15
CA ASN A 405 12.76 -4.18 -14.50
C ASN A 405 12.04 -5.52 -14.57
N HIS A 406 10.91 -5.55 -15.26
CA HIS A 406 10.07 -6.72 -15.41
C HIS A 406 9.74 -6.98 -16.87
N ASP A 407 9.27 -8.20 -17.11
CA ASP A 407 8.93 -8.73 -18.42
C ASP A 407 7.72 -9.66 -18.23
N PRO A 408 6.50 -9.17 -18.51
CA PRO A 408 5.26 -9.91 -18.27
C PRO A 408 5.08 -11.13 -19.17
N ASP A 409 5.66 -11.13 -20.37
CA ASP A 409 5.44 -12.20 -21.37
C ASP A 409 6.64 -13.16 -21.52
N GLY A 410 7.78 -12.81 -20.93
CA GLY A 410 8.96 -13.65 -20.79
C GLY A 410 9.88 -13.67 -22.02
N ASP A 411 9.71 -12.73 -22.96
CA ASP A 411 10.51 -12.66 -24.19
C ASP A 411 11.87 -11.92 -24.03
N SER A 412 12.09 -11.32 -22.86
CA SER A 412 13.24 -10.48 -22.51
C SER A 412 13.71 -10.74 -21.06
N ASN A 413 14.53 -9.83 -20.54
CA ASN A 413 14.89 -9.80 -19.11
C ASN A 413 14.76 -8.37 -18.54
N GLY A 414 13.95 -7.54 -19.20
CA GLY A 414 13.77 -6.12 -18.89
C GLY A 414 14.97 -5.22 -19.21
N THR A 415 16.08 -5.75 -19.73
CA THR A 415 17.27 -4.95 -20.14
C THR A 415 17.83 -5.32 -21.51
N VAL A 416 17.57 -6.54 -21.97
CA VAL A 416 18.05 -7.11 -23.23
C VAL A 416 16.90 -7.85 -23.89
N ILE A 417 16.73 -7.64 -25.19
CA ILE A 417 15.74 -8.35 -26.01
C ILE A 417 16.35 -8.81 -27.33
N ASN A 418 15.95 -10.01 -27.77
CA ASN A 418 16.38 -10.61 -29.03
C ASN A 418 15.25 -10.57 -30.05
N VAL A 419 15.46 -9.84 -31.15
CA VAL A 419 14.50 -9.77 -32.24
C VAL A 419 14.89 -10.76 -33.33
N GLN A 420 14.03 -11.73 -33.59
CA GLN A 420 14.26 -12.73 -34.64
C GLN A 420 13.85 -12.20 -36.02
N GLN A 421 14.56 -12.66 -37.05
CA GLN A 421 14.13 -12.43 -38.42
C GLN A 421 12.74 -13.07 -38.64
N PRO A 422 11.80 -12.40 -39.32
CA PRO A 422 10.47 -12.94 -39.61
C PRO A 422 10.49 -14.16 -40.54
#